data_AF-A0A6M7USN9-F1
#
_entry.id   AF-A0A6M7USN9-F1
#
_cell.length_a   1.000
_cell.length_b   1.000
_cell.length_c   1.000
_cell.angle_alpha   90.00
_cell.angle_beta   90.00
_cell.angle_gamma   90.00
#
_symmetry.space_group_name_H-M   'P 1'
#
loop_
_entity.id
_entity.type
_entity.pdbx_description
1 polymer ?
#
loop_
_entity_poly.entity_id
_entity_poly.type
_entity_poly.pdbx_seq_one_letter_code
_entity_poly.pdbx_strand_id
1 'polypeptide(L)'
;MKKRIVLVRHSDEPADDRVFAYLQQNGYEPVLRRAFAGEALDADDTVAGGVIYGGMYNVYDTSLHPFLLDEYRFIDFCMNAGIPLLGICQGAQQIAWLHGAHVGPPASGVHEFGCYPIYPAEGAEDFLPAPIHVTQSHWHGLELPEGAQHLASSALFPNQAFRIGEKVYGLQFHAEVTPTGFQRVQNRPTANYDKPGAQTREEQDRLLSLHDAAQAAWFDGFLRKLFPPLI
;
A
#
# COMPACT_ATOMS: atom_id res chain seq x y z
N MET A 1 16.68 16.01 14.10
CA MET A 1 16.37 15.02 13.05
C MET A 1 14.88 15.08 12.76
N LYS A 2 14.48 14.99 11.49
CA LYS A 2 13.07 14.86 11.12
C LYS A 2 12.56 13.50 11.64
N LYS A 3 11.41 13.48 12.31
CA LYS A 3 10.83 12.24 12.88
C LYS A 3 9.40 11.98 12.42
N ARG A 4 8.73 12.97 11.84
CA ARG A 4 7.31 12.88 11.50
C ARG A 4 7.11 12.07 10.23
N ILE A 5 6.34 10.98 10.31
CA ILE A 5 5.90 10.22 9.14
C ILE A 5 4.40 10.45 9.00
N VAL A 6 3.97 11.06 7.89
CA VAL A 6 2.55 11.36 7.65
C VAL A 6 1.88 10.10 7.09
N LEU A 7 0.85 9.63 7.79
CA LEU A 7 0.07 8.45 7.46
C LEU A 7 -1.30 8.89 6.93
N VAL A 8 -1.48 8.91 5.62
CA VAL A 8 -2.70 9.34 4.95
C VAL A 8 -3.68 8.18 4.88
N ARG A 9 -4.81 8.30 5.59
CA ARG A 9 -5.82 7.25 5.77
C ARG A 9 -7.12 7.63 5.05
N HIS A 10 -7.81 6.61 4.57
CA HIS A 10 -9.10 6.73 3.85
C HIS A 10 -10.27 6.08 4.62
N SER A 11 -10.10 5.83 5.91
CA SER A 11 -11.09 5.24 6.80
C SER A 11 -10.83 5.65 8.26
N ASP A 12 -11.82 5.38 9.12
CA ASP A 12 -11.71 5.54 10.58
C ASP A 12 -11.23 4.25 11.28
N GLU A 13 -10.52 3.38 10.55
CA GLU A 13 -10.00 2.16 11.15
C GLU A 13 -8.89 2.45 12.17
N PRO A 14 -8.81 1.65 13.25
CA PRO A 14 -7.78 1.83 14.26
C PRO A 14 -6.39 1.76 13.64
N ALA A 15 -5.46 2.53 14.20
CA ALA A 15 -4.05 2.52 13.81
C ALA A 15 -3.31 1.37 14.49
N ASP A 16 -3.73 0.13 14.18
CA ASP A 16 -3.20 -1.12 14.75
C ASP A 16 -2.48 -1.98 13.68
N ASP A 17 -2.08 -1.36 12.58
CA ASP A 17 -1.33 -2.01 11.50
C ASP A 17 0.19 -2.04 11.76
N ARG A 18 0.89 -2.83 10.95
CA ARG A 18 2.33 -3.04 11.09
C ARG A 18 3.14 -1.78 10.80
N VAL A 19 2.69 -0.88 9.92
CA VAL A 19 3.40 0.37 9.63
C VAL A 19 3.40 1.25 10.88
N PHE A 20 2.21 1.47 11.48
CA PHE A 20 2.09 2.29 12.67
C PHE A 20 2.94 1.73 13.82
N ALA A 21 2.84 0.43 14.09
CA ALA A 21 3.62 -0.23 15.14
C ALA A 21 5.14 -0.13 14.88
N TYR A 22 5.58 -0.39 13.65
CA TYR A 22 6.99 -0.29 13.26
C TYR A 22 7.54 1.12 13.50
N LEU A 23 6.82 2.15 13.07
CA LEU A 23 7.27 3.53 13.17
C LEU A 23 7.47 3.96 14.63
N GLN A 24 6.51 3.65 15.51
CA GLN A 24 6.63 3.96 16.94
C GLN A 24 7.82 3.26 17.58
N GLN A 25 8.02 1.97 17.26
CA GLN A 25 9.12 1.17 17.81
C GLN A 25 10.50 1.67 17.36
N ASN A 26 10.59 2.31 16.20
CA ASN A 26 11.84 2.75 15.58
C ASN A 26 12.11 4.26 15.71
N GLY A 27 11.41 4.93 16.64
CA GLY A 27 11.68 6.31 17.05
C GLY A 27 11.05 7.39 16.17
N TYR A 28 10.20 7.00 15.22
CA TYR A 28 9.41 7.92 14.40
C TYR A 28 8.12 8.34 15.13
N GLU A 29 7.57 9.47 14.69
CA GLU A 29 6.28 10.00 15.10
C GLU A 29 5.28 9.78 13.96
N PRO A 30 4.45 8.70 13.99
CA PRO A 30 3.41 8.51 13.00
C PRO A 30 2.28 9.51 13.22
N VAL A 31 1.99 10.33 12.20
CA VAL A 31 0.96 11.36 12.24
C VAL A 31 -0.14 11.02 11.25
N LEU A 32 -1.28 10.60 11.79
CA LEU A 32 -2.46 10.23 10.99
C LEU A 32 -3.11 11.49 10.42
N ARG A 33 -3.46 11.43 9.14
CA ARG A 33 -4.24 12.46 8.43
C ARG A 33 -5.31 11.82 7.55
N ARG A 34 -6.48 12.44 7.52
CA ARG A 34 -7.64 12.06 6.70
C ARG A 34 -8.02 13.22 5.81
N ALA A 35 -7.40 13.30 4.63
CA ALA A 35 -7.70 14.36 3.67
C ALA A 35 -9.18 14.34 3.26
N PHE A 36 -9.77 13.14 3.15
CA PHE A 36 -11.21 12.97 2.88
C PHE A 36 -12.13 13.60 3.95
N ALA A 37 -11.62 13.83 5.16
CA ALA A 37 -12.32 14.50 6.26
C ALA A 37 -11.95 15.99 6.39
N GLY A 38 -11.21 16.54 5.42
CA GLY A 38 -10.76 17.94 5.41
C GLY A 38 -9.53 18.22 6.28
N GLU A 39 -8.83 17.19 6.76
CA GLU A 39 -7.58 17.37 7.50
C GLU A 39 -6.43 17.71 6.55
N ALA A 40 -5.68 18.76 6.84
CA ALA A 40 -4.55 19.18 6.02
C ALA A 40 -3.41 18.15 6.07
N LEU A 41 -2.84 17.83 4.91
CA LEU A 41 -1.63 17.03 4.81
C LEU A 41 -0.42 17.94 5.04
N ASP A 42 0.17 17.87 6.22
CA ASP A 42 1.28 18.72 6.59
C ASP A 42 2.51 18.42 5.72
N ALA A 43 2.81 19.30 4.76
CA ALA A 43 3.92 19.22 3.81
C ALA A 43 5.01 20.25 4.13
N ASP A 44 5.66 20.07 5.28
CA ASP A 44 6.68 20.99 5.80
C ASP A 44 8.04 20.30 5.98
N ASP A 45 9.05 21.09 6.37
CA ASP A 45 10.42 20.62 6.53
C ASP A 45 10.63 19.62 7.69
N THR A 46 9.63 19.39 8.55
CA THR A 46 9.70 18.41 9.65
C THR A 46 9.33 16.99 9.22
N VAL A 47 8.76 16.82 8.02
CA VAL A 47 8.35 15.51 7.45
C VAL A 47 9.59 14.69 7.07
N ALA A 48 9.69 13.50 7.66
CA ALA A 48 10.72 12.50 7.39
C ALA A 48 10.31 11.48 6.31
N GLY A 49 9.01 11.40 5.99
CA GLY A 49 8.47 10.51 4.97
C GLY A 49 6.94 10.43 5.01
N GLY A 50 6.35 9.64 4.13
CA GLY A 50 4.91 9.50 4.01
C GLY A 50 4.45 8.07 3.68
N VAL A 51 3.23 7.75 4.10
CA VAL A 51 2.53 6.52 3.72
C VAL A 51 1.11 6.88 3.28
N ILE A 52 0.74 6.52 2.06
CA ILE A 52 -0.62 6.67 1.52
C ILE A 52 -1.29 5.30 1.53
N TYR A 53 -2.30 5.13 2.37
CA TYR A 53 -2.97 3.84 2.56
C TYR A 53 -4.00 3.53 1.47
N GLY A 54 -4.52 2.32 1.49
CA GLY A 54 -5.65 1.93 0.67
C GLY A 54 -6.92 2.71 1.01
N GLY A 55 -7.89 2.68 0.10
CA GLY A 55 -9.19 3.33 0.24
C GLY A 55 -10.15 2.85 -0.84
N MET A 56 -11.37 3.39 -0.83
CA MET A 56 -12.44 3.02 -1.76
C MET A 56 -12.54 3.94 -2.97
N TYR A 57 -11.66 4.94 -3.07
CA TYR A 57 -11.78 6.02 -4.02
C TYR A 57 -11.05 5.69 -5.32
N ASN A 58 -11.70 5.96 -6.45
CA ASN A 58 -11.01 5.93 -7.73
C ASN A 58 -10.05 7.11 -7.81
N VAL A 59 -8.79 6.83 -8.09
CA VAL A 59 -7.73 7.84 -8.08
C VAL A 59 -7.96 8.97 -9.10
N TYR A 60 -8.62 8.66 -10.22
CA TYR A 60 -8.93 9.64 -11.26
C TYR A 60 -10.16 10.53 -10.97
N ASP A 61 -11.00 10.20 -9.98
CA ASP A 61 -12.27 10.90 -9.69
C ASP A 61 -12.07 12.20 -8.87
N THR A 62 -11.03 12.97 -9.16
CA THR A 62 -10.67 14.22 -8.45
C THR A 62 -11.76 15.30 -8.45
N SER A 63 -12.67 15.28 -9.43
CA SER A 63 -13.82 16.18 -9.47
C SER A 63 -14.89 15.83 -8.42
N LEU A 64 -15.06 14.53 -8.12
CA LEU A 64 -15.97 14.02 -7.10
C LEU A 64 -15.30 14.01 -5.71
N HIS A 65 -13.99 13.83 -5.68
CA HIS A 65 -13.17 13.70 -4.47
C HIS A 65 -11.98 14.68 -4.50
N PRO A 66 -12.21 16.00 -4.30
CA PRO A 66 -11.16 17.00 -4.41
C PRO A 66 -9.97 16.81 -3.47
N PHE A 67 -10.16 16.12 -2.34
CA PHE A 67 -9.08 15.80 -1.39
C PHE A 67 -7.96 14.97 -2.03
N LEU A 68 -8.24 14.21 -3.10
CA LEU A 68 -7.22 13.48 -3.87
C LEU A 68 -6.16 14.44 -4.44
N LEU A 69 -6.53 15.68 -4.77
CA LEU A 69 -5.58 16.70 -5.22
C LEU A 69 -4.60 17.10 -4.12
N ASP A 70 -5.04 17.14 -2.86
CA ASP A 70 -4.17 17.43 -1.73
C ASP A 70 -3.22 16.25 -1.46
N GLU A 71 -3.70 15.02 -1.64
CA GLU A 71 -2.86 13.82 -1.58
C GLU A 71 -1.82 13.80 -2.71
N TYR A 72 -2.17 14.21 -3.94
CA TYR A 72 -1.21 14.35 -5.04
C TYR A 72 -0.15 15.40 -4.75
N ARG A 73 -0.54 16.55 -4.20
CA ARG A 73 0.44 17.57 -3.76
C ARG A 73 1.39 17.03 -2.70
N PHE A 74 0.90 16.21 -1.77
CA PHE A 74 1.73 15.60 -0.75
C PHE A 74 2.67 14.53 -1.34
N ILE A 75 2.21 13.72 -2.30
CA ILE A 75 3.06 12.79 -3.06
C ILE A 75 4.18 13.54 -3.77
N ASP A 76 3.85 14.58 -4.54
CA ASP A 76 4.83 15.43 -5.23
C ASP A 76 5.82 16.06 -4.25
N PHE A 77 5.35 16.54 -3.09
CA PHE A 77 6.21 17.07 -2.04
C PHE A 77 7.24 16.03 -1.58
N CYS A 78 6.81 14.81 -1.26
CA CYS A 78 7.72 13.74 -0.82
C CYS A 78 8.76 13.41 -1.89
N MET A 79 8.34 13.28 -3.14
CA MET A 79 9.21 12.93 -4.26
C MET A 79 10.21 14.04 -4.57
N ASN A 80 9.77 15.30 -4.63
CA ASN A 80 10.64 16.45 -4.87
C ASN A 80 11.62 16.70 -3.73
N ALA A 81 11.22 16.43 -2.49
CA ALA A 81 12.10 16.54 -1.32
C ALA A 81 13.04 15.33 -1.15
N GLY A 82 12.90 14.29 -1.98
CA GLY A 82 13.70 13.06 -1.89
C GLY A 82 13.54 12.34 -0.56
N ILE A 83 12.36 12.41 0.06
CA ILE A 83 12.03 11.71 1.31
C ILE A 83 11.25 10.41 1.02
N PRO A 84 11.42 9.37 1.84
CA PRO A 84 10.70 8.10 1.69
C PRO A 84 9.19 8.22 1.56
N LEU A 85 8.62 7.52 0.58
CA LEU A 85 7.18 7.46 0.32
C LEU A 85 6.75 6.02 0.01
N LEU A 86 5.69 5.58 0.69
CA LEU A 86 5.04 4.29 0.46
C LEU A 86 3.58 4.49 0.07
N GLY A 87 3.17 4.01 -1.10
CA GLY A 87 1.77 3.85 -1.48
C GLY A 87 1.31 2.41 -1.28
N ILE A 88 0.14 2.21 -0.67
CA ILE A 88 -0.46 0.89 -0.45
C ILE A 88 -1.85 0.86 -1.10
N CYS A 89 -2.13 -0.14 -1.93
CA CYS A 89 -3.38 -0.32 -2.66
C CYS A 89 -3.78 0.96 -3.42
N GLN A 90 -4.83 1.69 -3.01
CA GLN A 90 -5.19 3.00 -3.58
C GLN A 90 -3.99 3.97 -3.58
N GLY A 91 -3.16 4.00 -2.53
CA GLY A 91 -1.97 4.86 -2.50
C GLY A 91 -0.93 4.50 -3.56
N ALA A 92 -0.75 3.21 -3.88
CA ALA A 92 0.13 2.78 -4.97
C ALA A 92 -0.45 3.21 -6.33
N GLN A 93 -1.76 3.07 -6.48
CA GLN A 93 -2.50 3.54 -7.65
C GLN A 93 -2.42 5.07 -7.81
N GLN A 94 -2.47 5.84 -6.73
CA GLN A 94 -2.32 7.30 -6.76
C GLN A 94 -0.94 7.71 -7.27
N ILE A 95 0.12 7.08 -6.74
CA ILE A 95 1.49 7.32 -7.23
C ILE A 95 1.57 6.98 -8.72
N ALA A 96 0.99 5.86 -9.13
CA ALA A 96 1.05 5.43 -10.52
C ALA A 96 0.28 6.37 -11.46
N TRP A 97 -0.95 6.70 -11.11
CA TRP A 97 -1.82 7.62 -11.85
C TRP A 97 -1.20 9.01 -12.00
N LEU A 98 -0.63 9.55 -10.92
CA LEU A 98 0.05 10.85 -10.94
C LEU A 98 1.20 10.89 -11.95
N HIS A 99 1.84 9.75 -12.21
CA HIS A 99 2.92 9.58 -13.17
C HIS A 99 2.45 9.04 -14.53
N GLY A 100 1.19 9.26 -14.87
CA GLY A 100 0.62 8.98 -16.19
C GLY A 100 0.32 7.52 -16.48
N ALA A 101 0.48 6.62 -15.51
CA ALA A 101 0.10 5.22 -15.68
C ALA A 101 -1.43 5.06 -15.64
N HIS A 102 -1.94 4.09 -16.39
CA HIS A 102 -3.34 3.71 -16.30
C HIS A 102 -3.63 2.97 -14.98
N VAL A 103 -4.77 3.29 -14.36
CA VAL A 103 -5.31 2.60 -13.18
C VAL A 103 -6.76 2.27 -13.44
N GLY A 104 -7.15 1.03 -13.15
CA GLY A 104 -8.54 0.62 -13.29
C GLY A 104 -8.75 -0.89 -13.19
N PRO A 105 -9.99 -1.35 -13.34
CA PRO A 105 -10.30 -2.76 -13.29
C PRO A 105 -9.73 -3.50 -14.51
N PRO A 106 -9.28 -4.77 -14.35
CA PRO A 106 -8.92 -5.58 -15.49
C PRO A 106 -10.17 -5.94 -16.30
N ALA A 107 -10.03 -6.10 -17.62
CA ALA A 107 -11.14 -6.47 -18.50
C ALA A 107 -11.79 -7.82 -18.14
N SER A 108 -11.04 -8.70 -17.47
CA SER A 108 -11.54 -9.99 -16.96
C SER A 108 -12.50 -9.86 -15.77
N GLY A 109 -12.55 -8.70 -15.12
CA GLY A 109 -13.37 -8.47 -13.92
C GLY A 109 -12.95 -9.31 -12.70
N VAL A 110 -11.70 -9.80 -12.68
CA VAL A 110 -11.16 -10.56 -11.54
C VAL A 110 -10.83 -9.65 -10.36
N HIS A 111 -10.96 -10.20 -9.17
CA HIS A 111 -10.61 -9.57 -7.90
C HIS A 111 -9.58 -10.43 -7.20
N GLU A 112 -8.68 -9.80 -6.43
CA GLU A 112 -7.92 -10.50 -5.40
C GLU A 112 -8.45 -10.07 -4.04
N PHE A 113 -9.14 -11.00 -3.39
CA PHE A 113 -9.64 -10.85 -2.03
C PHE A 113 -9.28 -12.08 -1.21
N GLY A 114 -8.32 -11.95 -0.30
CA GLY A 114 -7.70 -13.09 0.40
C GLY A 114 -6.18 -13.02 0.51
N CYS A 115 -5.50 -14.17 0.50
CA CYS A 115 -4.05 -14.28 0.66
C CYS A 115 -3.45 -15.01 -0.56
N TYR A 116 -2.67 -14.32 -1.40
CA TYR A 116 -2.24 -14.82 -2.71
C TYR A 116 -0.72 -14.84 -2.82
N PRO A 117 -0.13 -15.80 -3.56
CA PRO A 117 1.29 -15.75 -3.86
C PRO A 117 1.60 -14.56 -4.77
N ILE A 118 2.66 -13.84 -4.43
CA ILE A 118 3.33 -12.89 -5.31
C ILE A 118 4.73 -13.40 -5.64
N TYR A 119 5.18 -13.08 -6.85
CA TYR A 119 6.43 -13.54 -7.42
C TYR A 119 7.34 -12.36 -7.71
N PRO A 120 8.64 -12.45 -7.44
CA PRO A 120 9.57 -11.38 -7.79
C PRO A 120 9.62 -11.17 -9.29
N ALA A 121 9.71 -9.91 -9.69
CA ALA A 121 10.11 -9.56 -11.06
C ALA A 121 11.60 -9.86 -11.27
N GLU A 122 12.00 -10.00 -12.53
CA GLU A 122 13.41 -10.18 -12.89
C GLU A 122 14.25 -9.00 -12.37
N GLY A 123 15.32 -9.29 -11.60
CA GLY A 123 16.20 -8.27 -11.05
C GLY A 123 15.66 -7.53 -9.81
N ALA A 124 14.58 -8.04 -9.19
CA ALA A 124 13.98 -7.47 -7.99
C ALA A 124 14.24 -8.31 -6.72
N GLU A 125 15.27 -9.15 -6.72
CA GLU A 125 15.62 -10.03 -5.59
C GLU A 125 16.07 -9.24 -4.35
N ASP A 126 16.51 -7.98 -4.52
CA ASP A 126 16.80 -7.05 -3.42
C ASP A 126 15.53 -6.65 -2.64
N PHE A 127 14.39 -6.65 -3.32
CA PHE A 127 13.07 -6.34 -2.76
C PHE A 127 12.34 -7.60 -2.30
N LEU A 128 12.24 -8.61 -3.16
CA LEU A 128 11.53 -9.86 -2.90
C LEU A 128 12.42 -11.06 -3.31
N PRO A 129 13.11 -11.73 -2.37
CA PRO A 129 14.09 -12.75 -2.71
C PRO A 129 13.49 -14.09 -3.16
N ALA A 130 12.23 -14.34 -2.81
CA ALA A 130 11.49 -15.55 -3.16
C ALA A 130 9.98 -15.26 -3.12
N PRO A 131 9.15 -16.09 -3.77
CA PRO A 131 7.70 -15.94 -3.68
C PRO A 131 7.20 -16.03 -2.23
N ILE A 132 6.28 -15.14 -1.86
CA ILE A 132 5.58 -15.15 -0.57
C ILE A 132 4.07 -15.02 -0.81
N HIS A 133 3.26 -15.39 0.16
CA HIS A 133 1.84 -15.05 0.13
C HIS A 133 1.60 -13.72 0.85
N VAL A 134 0.77 -12.87 0.26
CA VAL A 134 0.39 -11.57 0.81
C VAL A 134 -1.12 -11.39 0.84
N THR A 135 -1.60 -10.65 1.84
CA THR A 135 -2.99 -10.20 1.94
C THR A 135 -3.34 -9.26 0.77
N GLN A 136 -4.49 -9.49 0.14
CA GLN A 136 -5.03 -8.71 -0.97
C GLN A 136 -6.50 -8.36 -0.72
N SER A 137 -6.89 -7.16 -1.14
CA SER A 137 -8.30 -6.73 -1.15
C SER A 137 -8.49 -5.63 -2.19
N HIS A 138 -8.41 -6.00 -3.46
CA HIS A 138 -8.53 -5.04 -4.56
C HIS A 138 -9.18 -5.67 -5.80
N TRP A 139 -9.60 -4.78 -6.69
CA TRP A 139 -10.21 -5.11 -7.98
C TRP A 139 -9.72 -4.18 -9.10
N HIS A 140 -8.98 -3.13 -8.74
CA HIS A 140 -8.22 -2.29 -9.65
C HIS A 140 -6.78 -2.79 -9.70
N GLY A 141 -6.26 -2.94 -10.91
CA GLY A 141 -4.83 -3.00 -11.14
C GLY A 141 -4.28 -1.62 -11.49
N LEU A 142 -2.97 -1.60 -11.73
CA LEU A 142 -2.24 -0.45 -12.25
C LEU A 142 -1.28 -0.90 -13.35
N GLU A 143 -0.99 0.00 -14.28
CA GLU A 143 0.19 -0.09 -15.13
C GLU A 143 1.40 0.50 -14.40
N LEU A 144 2.61 0.13 -14.84
CA LEU A 144 3.83 0.67 -14.27
C LEU A 144 4.06 2.08 -14.80
N PRO A 145 4.36 3.06 -13.92
CA PRO A 145 4.78 4.39 -14.34
C PRO A 145 6.05 4.35 -15.17
N GLU A 146 6.21 5.34 -16.05
CA GLU A 146 7.46 5.50 -16.78
C GLU A 146 8.66 5.63 -15.82
N GLY A 147 9.71 4.86 -16.08
CA GLY A 147 10.91 4.83 -15.23
C GLY A 147 10.76 4.07 -13.91
N ALA A 148 9.59 3.47 -13.63
CA ALA A 148 9.44 2.60 -12.47
C ALA A 148 10.09 1.24 -12.71
N GLN A 149 10.80 0.73 -11.70
CA GLN A 149 11.23 -0.65 -11.66
C GLN A 149 10.06 -1.54 -11.25
N HIS A 150 9.79 -2.58 -12.04
CA HIS A 150 8.85 -3.64 -11.66
C HIS A 150 9.46 -4.50 -10.54
N LEU A 151 8.69 -4.79 -9.49
CA LEU A 151 9.21 -5.51 -8.32
C LEU A 151 8.52 -6.84 -8.05
N ALA A 152 7.21 -6.93 -8.25
CA ALA A 152 6.47 -8.15 -8.01
C ALA A 152 5.21 -8.25 -8.87
N SER A 153 4.80 -9.48 -9.14
CA SER A 153 3.59 -9.84 -9.89
C SER A 153 2.77 -10.90 -9.16
N SER A 154 1.51 -11.09 -9.53
CA SER A 154 0.72 -12.28 -9.19
C SER A 154 0.16 -12.93 -10.46
N ALA A 155 -0.48 -14.08 -10.31
CA ALA A 155 -1.12 -14.76 -11.43
C ALA A 155 -2.29 -13.95 -12.05
N LEU A 156 -2.98 -13.13 -11.25
CA LEU A 156 -4.16 -12.37 -11.67
C LEU A 156 -3.83 -10.92 -12.03
N PHE A 157 -2.83 -10.32 -11.36
CA PHE A 157 -2.44 -8.94 -11.56
C PHE A 157 -0.93 -8.85 -11.80
N PRO A 158 -0.49 -8.43 -12.99
CA PRO A 158 0.93 -8.47 -13.35
C PRO A 158 1.77 -7.47 -12.57
N ASN A 159 1.19 -6.37 -12.08
CA ASN A 159 1.91 -5.30 -11.40
C ASN A 159 1.45 -5.22 -9.93
N GLN A 160 2.14 -5.95 -9.05
CA GLN A 160 1.84 -6.00 -7.61
C GLN A 160 2.71 -5.03 -6.80
N ALA A 161 3.92 -4.75 -7.28
CA ALA A 161 4.78 -3.76 -6.66
C ALA A 161 5.69 -3.07 -7.68
N PHE A 162 6.00 -1.81 -7.42
CA PHE A 162 6.95 -1.03 -8.21
C PHE A 162 7.74 -0.07 -7.33
N ARG A 163 8.88 0.40 -7.85
CA ARG A 163 9.71 1.44 -7.22
C ARG A 163 10.09 2.53 -8.22
N ILE A 164 10.05 3.78 -7.79
CA ILE A 164 10.55 4.95 -8.52
C ILE A 164 11.74 5.52 -7.73
N GLY A 165 12.92 5.54 -8.37
CA GLY A 165 14.17 5.91 -7.69
C GLY A 165 14.50 4.95 -6.54
N GLU A 166 15.05 5.47 -5.44
CA GLU A 166 15.45 4.64 -4.29
C GLU A 166 14.42 4.59 -3.15
N LYS A 167 13.47 5.55 -3.15
CA LYS A 167 12.71 5.91 -1.94
C LYS A 167 11.19 5.91 -2.12
N VAL A 168 10.68 5.67 -3.33
CA VAL A 168 9.24 5.67 -3.60
C VAL A 168 8.83 4.28 -4.00
N TYR A 169 7.92 3.68 -3.22
CA TYR A 169 7.41 2.33 -3.47
C TYR A 169 5.89 2.36 -3.55
N GLY A 170 5.34 1.62 -4.52
CA GLY A 170 3.92 1.31 -4.60
C GLY A 170 3.72 -0.19 -4.40
N LEU A 171 2.87 -0.57 -3.45
CA LEU A 171 2.46 -1.95 -3.19
C LEU A 171 0.95 -2.07 -3.41
N GLN A 172 0.50 -2.91 -4.34
CA GLN A 172 -0.93 -3.15 -4.58
C GLN A 172 -1.57 -3.96 -3.44
N PHE A 173 -0.76 -4.74 -2.73
CA PHE A 173 -1.14 -5.66 -1.65
C PHE A 173 -1.01 -5.05 -0.26
N HIS A 174 -1.61 -5.73 0.72
CA HIS A 174 -1.79 -5.27 2.09
C HIS A 174 -0.87 -5.96 3.11
N ALA A 175 0.44 -5.81 2.94
CA ALA A 175 1.40 -6.40 3.87
C ALA A 175 1.39 -5.74 5.27
N GLU A 176 0.85 -4.52 5.38
CA GLU A 176 0.64 -3.80 6.64
C GLU A 176 -0.43 -4.41 7.54
N VAL A 177 -1.41 -5.10 6.94
CA VAL A 177 -2.59 -5.59 7.65
C VAL A 177 -2.24 -6.80 8.51
N THR A 178 -2.59 -6.73 9.79
CA THR A 178 -2.51 -7.86 10.74
C THR A 178 -3.67 -8.84 10.53
N PRO A 179 -3.61 -10.08 11.05
CA PRO A 179 -4.75 -11.00 10.98
C PRO A 179 -6.05 -10.41 11.54
N THR A 180 -5.97 -9.71 12.68
CA THR A 180 -7.11 -8.99 13.27
C THR A 180 -7.62 -7.87 12.36
N GLY A 181 -6.71 -7.14 11.71
CA GLY A 181 -7.07 -6.14 10.72
C GLY A 181 -7.79 -6.74 9.52
N PHE A 182 -7.31 -7.87 9.00
CA PHE A 182 -7.94 -8.52 7.87
C PHE A 182 -9.31 -9.10 8.21
N GLN A 183 -9.50 -9.61 9.43
CA GLN A 183 -10.82 -10.02 9.90
C GLN A 183 -11.85 -8.89 9.84
N ARG A 184 -11.45 -7.63 10.09
CA ARG A 184 -12.35 -6.50 9.89
C ARG A 184 -12.73 -6.34 8.43
N VAL A 185 -11.78 -6.44 7.51
CA VAL A 185 -12.04 -6.41 6.05
C VAL A 185 -12.97 -7.54 5.63
N GLN A 186 -12.73 -8.76 6.12
CA GLN A 186 -13.53 -9.95 5.87
C GLN A 186 -15.00 -9.82 6.32
N ASN A 187 -15.25 -9.00 7.34
CA ASN A 187 -16.57 -8.80 7.93
C ASN A 187 -17.29 -7.55 7.40
N ARG A 188 -16.69 -6.80 6.47
CA ARG A 188 -17.35 -5.64 5.85
C ARG A 188 -18.54 -6.10 5.00
N PRO A 189 -19.65 -5.35 4.96
CA PRO A 189 -20.74 -5.61 4.02
C PRO A 189 -20.31 -5.56 2.55
N THR A 190 -19.20 -4.86 2.26
CA THR A 190 -18.62 -4.73 0.92
C THR A 190 -17.56 -5.79 0.61
N ALA A 191 -17.43 -6.85 1.41
CA ALA A 191 -16.50 -7.93 1.16
C ALA A 191 -16.82 -8.65 -0.16
N ASN A 192 -15.79 -8.85 -1.00
CA ASN A 192 -15.94 -9.28 -2.38
C ASN A 192 -15.97 -10.81 -2.56
N TYR A 193 -16.61 -11.56 -1.67
CA TYR A 193 -16.59 -13.05 -1.74
C TYR A 193 -17.21 -13.60 -3.03
N ASP A 194 -18.21 -12.93 -3.60
CA ASP A 194 -18.94 -13.40 -4.78
C ASP A 194 -18.26 -13.03 -6.11
N LYS A 195 -17.03 -12.54 -6.08
CA LYS A 195 -16.31 -12.03 -7.26
C LYS A 195 -15.35 -13.07 -7.84
N PRO A 196 -15.19 -13.14 -9.18
CA PRO A 196 -14.21 -14.02 -9.79
C PRO A 196 -12.81 -13.77 -9.21
N GLY A 197 -12.11 -14.83 -8.83
CA GLY A 197 -10.76 -14.75 -8.25
C GLY A 197 -10.73 -14.58 -6.73
N ALA A 198 -11.83 -14.20 -6.08
CA ALA A 198 -11.90 -14.12 -4.62
C ALA A 198 -11.80 -15.50 -3.96
N GLN A 199 -11.03 -15.57 -2.87
CA GLN A 199 -10.95 -16.77 -2.02
C GLN A 199 -12.13 -16.80 -1.05
N THR A 200 -12.61 -17.99 -0.74
CA THR A 200 -13.59 -18.22 0.32
C THR A 200 -13.01 -17.84 1.69
N ARG A 201 -13.89 -17.52 2.65
CA ARG A 201 -13.47 -17.20 4.04
C ARG A 201 -12.57 -18.28 4.65
N GLU A 202 -12.90 -19.56 4.44
CA GLU A 202 -12.12 -20.69 4.94
C GLU A 202 -10.70 -20.73 4.34
N GLU A 203 -10.57 -20.51 3.03
CA GLU A 203 -9.25 -20.43 2.37
C GLU A 203 -8.42 -19.27 2.90
N GLN A 204 -9.04 -18.09 3.05
CA GLN A 204 -8.38 -16.90 3.58
C GLN A 204 -7.85 -17.14 4.99
N ASP A 205 -8.69 -17.66 5.90
CA ASP A 205 -8.31 -17.91 7.29
C ASP A 205 -7.20 -18.96 7.38
N ARG A 206 -7.28 -20.03 6.58
CA ARG A 206 -6.24 -21.05 6.49
C ARG A 206 -4.92 -20.49 5.99
N LEU A 207 -4.94 -19.72 4.89
CA LEU A 207 -3.73 -19.19 4.26
C LEU A 207 -3.06 -18.11 5.12
N LEU A 208 -3.85 -17.24 5.77
CA LEU A 208 -3.30 -16.27 6.73
C LEU A 208 -2.62 -16.96 7.90
N SER A 209 -3.24 -18.00 8.48
CA SER A 209 -2.62 -18.78 9.56
C SER A 209 -1.26 -19.37 9.15
N LEU A 210 -1.12 -19.78 7.89
CA LEU A 210 0.11 -20.37 7.35
C LEU A 210 1.18 -19.32 6.98
N HIS A 211 0.78 -18.15 6.49
CA HIS A 211 1.69 -17.23 5.80
C HIS A 211 1.90 -15.87 6.47
N ASP A 212 1.07 -15.50 7.44
CA ASP A 212 1.13 -14.18 8.09
C ASP A 212 2.50 -13.87 8.70
N ALA A 213 3.13 -14.85 9.35
CA ALA A 213 4.45 -14.68 9.95
C ALA A 213 5.54 -14.36 8.89
N ALA A 214 5.49 -15.01 7.73
CA ALA A 214 6.43 -14.76 6.64
C ALA A 214 6.19 -13.39 5.99
N GLN A 215 4.92 -13.03 5.75
CA GLN A 215 4.53 -11.71 5.28
C GLN A 215 5.02 -10.61 6.24
N ALA A 216 4.81 -10.80 7.55
CA ALA A 216 5.22 -9.85 8.58
C ALA A 216 6.74 -9.67 8.62
N ALA A 217 7.50 -10.76 8.59
CA ALA A 217 8.96 -10.70 8.57
C ALA A 217 9.52 -10.00 7.32
N TRP A 218 8.97 -10.31 6.14
CA TRP A 218 9.35 -9.62 4.91
C TRP A 218 9.03 -8.13 4.99
N PHE A 219 7.83 -7.77 5.47
CA PHE A 219 7.39 -6.39 5.53
C PHE A 219 8.17 -5.56 6.56
N ASP A 220 8.54 -6.13 7.72
CA ASP A 220 9.45 -5.49 8.68
C ASP A 220 10.82 -5.18 8.04
N GLY A 221 11.38 -6.16 7.33
CA GLY A 221 12.65 -5.98 6.60
C GLY A 221 12.55 -4.90 5.51
N PHE A 222 11.42 -4.84 4.81
CA PHE A 222 11.13 -3.78 3.83
C PHE A 222 11.02 -2.40 4.50
N LEU A 223 10.23 -2.27 5.57
CA LEU A 223 10.08 -1.01 6.31
C LEU A 223 11.41 -0.53 6.90
N ARG A 224 12.29 -1.45 7.34
CA ARG A 224 13.63 -1.13 7.80
C ARG A 224 14.52 -0.51 6.73
N LYS A 225 14.39 -0.96 5.49
CA LYS A 225 15.11 -0.35 4.36
C LYS A 225 14.56 1.03 4.02
N LEU A 226 13.24 1.18 4.02
CA LEU A 226 12.57 2.43 3.61
C LEU A 226 12.61 3.51 4.69
N PHE A 227 12.41 3.14 5.95
CA PHE A 227 12.39 3.99 7.14
C PHE A 227 13.39 3.46 8.18
N PRO A 228 14.71 3.73 8.00
CA PRO A 228 15.74 3.21 8.90
C PRO A 228 15.54 3.67 10.36
N PRO A 229 15.79 2.83 11.37
CA PRO A 229 15.61 3.19 12.77
C PRO A 229 16.41 4.45 13.18
N LEU A 230 15.80 5.35 13.97
CA LEU A 230 16.39 6.63 14.39
C LEU A 230 17.28 6.55 15.65
N ILE A 231 17.92 5.40 15.87
CA ILE A 231 18.73 5.08 17.06
C ILE A 231 19.94 6.03 17.18
#